data_AF-A0A8J5S2Y1-F1
#
_entry.id   AF-A0A8J5S2Y1-F1
#
_cell.length_a   1.000
_cell.length_b   1.000
_cell.length_c   1.000
_cell.angle_alpha   90.00
_cell.angle_beta   90.00
_cell.angle_gamma   90.00
#
_symmetry.space_group_name_H-M   'P 1'
#
loop_
_entity.id
_entity.type
_entity.pdbx_description
1 polymer ?
#
loop_
_entity_poly.entity_id
_entity_poly.type
_entity_poly.pdbx_seq_one_letter_code
_entity_poly.pdbx_strand_id
1 'polypeptide(L)'
;MAASASASLRRHLLHRSPCFPLSPNPTFRASSFPRRHCRLFASAVDNGDAPSPVEPSDGASVVDVNPPRGTRDFPPEEMRLRNWLFDQFREVSRVMAFEEVDFPVLESEALFIRKAGEEITQQLYNFEDKGGRRVVLRPEITPSLARLVIKQGTMLVI
;
A
#
# COMPACT_ATOMS: atom_id res chain seq x y z
N MET A 1 -23.03 22.64 68.20
CA MET A 1 -23.90 23.54 67.40
C MET A 1 -23.49 23.46 65.95
N ALA A 2 -24.49 23.43 65.07
CA ALA A 2 -24.45 22.95 63.69
C ALA A 2 -24.02 24.00 62.64
N ALA A 3 -23.52 23.52 61.50
CA ALA A 3 -23.67 24.03 60.12
C ALA A 3 -22.80 23.13 59.20
N SER A 4 -23.31 22.13 58.48
CA SER A 4 -24.06 22.17 57.20
C SER A 4 -23.47 23.10 56.13
N ALA A 5 -22.87 22.52 55.09
CA ALA A 5 -23.18 22.81 53.69
C ALA A 5 -22.55 21.78 52.74
N SER A 6 -23.34 21.40 51.74
CA SER A 6 -23.17 20.35 50.75
C SER A 6 -22.13 20.70 49.67
N ALA A 7 -21.40 19.68 49.18
CA ALA A 7 -20.84 19.65 47.84
C ALA A 7 -20.70 18.20 47.36
N SER A 8 -21.84 17.55 47.13
CA SER A 8 -21.93 16.33 46.34
C SER A 8 -21.66 16.67 44.88
N LEU A 9 -20.43 16.42 44.40
CA LEU A 9 -20.13 16.37 42.96
C LEU A 9 -18.75 15.73 42.68
N ARG A 10 -18.57 14.47 43.10
CA ARG A 10 -17.55 13.62 42.47
C ARG A 10 -18.15 12.92 41.26
N ARG A 11 -18.01 13.64 40.15
CA ARG A 11 -18.00 13.21 38.74
C ARG A 11 -17.83 11.69 38.61
N HIS A 12 -18.88 11.04 38.13
CA HIS A 12 -18.84 9.68 37.61
C HIS A 12 -17.70 9.53 36.58
N LEU A 13 -16.60 8.89 37.00
CA LEU A 13 -15.66 8.23 36.10
C LEU A 13 -16.33 6.95 35.59
N LEU A 14 -17.29 7.11 34.69
CA LEU A 14 -17.75 6.00 33.86
C LEU A 14 -16.82 5.94 32.66
N HIS A 15 -16.14 4.80 32.54
CA HIS A 15 -15.48 4.33 31.33
C HIS A 15 -16.33 4.63 30.11
N ARG A 16 -16.01 5.71 29.39
CA ARG A 16 -16.42 5.86 28.00
C ARG A 16 -15.51 4.97 27.18
N SER A 17 -15.86 3.69 27.09
CA SER A 17 -15.42 2.86 25.99
C SER A 17 -15.75 3.63 24.70
N PRO A 18 -14.78 3.92 23.80
CA PRO A 18 -15.11 4.50 22.52
C PRO A 18 -16.01 3.50 21.79
N CYS A 19 -17.28 3.84 21.69
CA CYS A 19 -18.24 3.14 20.86
C CYS A 19 -17.86 3.50 19.43
N PHE A 20 -16.95 2.72 18.83
CA PHE A 20 -16.66 2.84 17.41
C PHE A 20 -17.98 2.56 16.68
N PRO A 21 -18.49 3.51 15.88
CA PRO A 21 -19.60 3.19 15.00
C PRO A 21 -19.06 2.13 14.04
N LEU A 22 -19.49 0.88 14.23
CA LEU A 22 -19.36 -0.14 13.20
C LEU A 22 -20.05 0.44 11.97
N SER A 23 -19.24 0.86 11.00
CA SER A 23 -19.74 1.28 9.69
C SER A 23 -20.68 0.18 9.19
N PRO A 24 -21.93 0.52 8.79
CA PRO A 24 -22.85 -0.49 8.30
C PRO A 24 -22.18 -1.21 7.13
N ASN A 25 -22.22 -2.55 7.16
CA ASN A 25 -21.73 -3.43 6.11
C ASN A 25 -21.88 -2.76 4.73
N PRO A 26 -20.84 -2.75 3.89
CA PRO A 26 -20.98 -2.20 2.55
C PRO A 26 -21.95 -3.12 1.80
N THR A 27 -23.22 -2.73 1.79
CA THR A 27 -24.09 -3.06 0.67
C THR A 27 -23.33 -2.57 -0.54
N PHE A 28 -22.94 -3.51 -1.40
CA PHE A 28 -22.25 -3.24 -2.64
C PHE A 28 -23.18 -2.40 -3.50
N ARG A 29 -23.19 -1.09 -3.24
CA ARG A 29 -23.92 -0.12 -4.04
C ARG A 29 -23.11 -0.07 -5.32
N ALA A 30 -23.53 -0.86 -6.29
CA ALA A 30 -23.05 -0.79 -7.65
C ALA A 30 -23.12 0.68 -8.04
N SER A 31 -21.98 1.37 -7.98
CA SER A 31 -21.88 2.69 -8.52
C SER A 31 -22.13 2.51 -10.00
N SER A 32 -23.28 3.02 -10.44
CA SER A 32 -23.63 3.19 -11.83
C SER A 32 -22.56 4.07 -12.47
N PHE A 33 -21.46 3.43 -12.89
CA PHE A 33 -20.46 4.08 -13.70
C PHE A 33 -21.18 4.58 -14.95
N PRO A 34 -21.20 5.91 -15.21
CA PRO A 34 -21.82 6.43 -16.42
C PRO A 34 -21.03 5.85 -17.59
N ARG A 35 -21.74 5.16 -18.50
CA ARG A 35 -21.22 4.77 -19.82
C ARG A 35 -20.86 6.05 -20.56
N ARG A 36 -19.66 6.59 -20.32
CA ARG A 36 -19.14 7.71 -21.09
C ARG A 36 -18.82 7.16 -22.47
N HIS A 37 -19.70 7.49 -23.41
CA HIS A 37 -19.51 7.41 -24.85
C HIS A 37 -18.06 7.75 -25.22
N CYS A 38 -17.28 6.75 -25.61
CA CYS A 38 -16.16 6.99 -26.51
C CYS A 38 -16.77 7.41 -27.86
N ARG A 39 -16.84 8.72 -28.13
CA ARG A 39 -17.00 9.21 -29.49
C ARG A 39 -15.67 8.98 -30.21
N LEU A 40 -15.55 7.82 -30.84
CA LEU A 40 -14.48 7.58 -31.79
C LEU A 40 -14.77 8.38 -33.06
N PHE A 41 -13.75 9.13 -33.47
CA PHE A 41 -13.63 9.82 -34.75
C PHE A 41 -14.12 8.92 -35.89
N ALA A 42 -15.18 9.34 -36.59
CA ALA A 42 -15.49 8.85 -37.91
C ALA A 42 -14.73 9.73 -38.90
N SER A 43 -13.60 9.24 -39.42
CA SER A 43 -12.95 9.85 -40.58
C SER A 43 -12.56 8.77 -41.58
N ALA A 44 -13.21 8.89 -42.74
CA ALA A 44 -12.79 8.49 -44.09
C ALA A 44 -12.20 7.09 -44.28
N VAL A 45 -12.98 6.25 -44.96
CA VAL A 45 -12.53 5.03 -45.64
C VAL A 45 -11.62 5.44 -46.79
N ASP A 46 -10.33 5.13 -46.68
CA ASP A 46 -9.42 5.16 -47.83
C ASP A 46 -9.50 3.78 -48.52
N ASN A 47 -9.76 3.81 -49.83
CA ASN A 47 -9.81 2.61 -50.66
C ASN A 47 -8.38 2.34 -51.16
N GLY A 48 -7.68 1.40 -50.53
CA GLY A 48 -6.34 1.01 -50.97
C GLY A 48 -5.92 -0.31 -50.34
N ASP A 49 -5.84 -1.33 -51.19
CA ASP A 49 -5.25 -2.66 -51.02
C ASP A 49 -5.75 -3.52 -49.84
N ALA A 50 -6.36 -4.64 -50.21
CA ALA A 50 -6.66 -5.72 -49.27
C ALA A 50 -5.37 -6.12 -48.54
N PRO A 51 -5.35 -6.17 -47.19
CA PRO A 51 -4.18 -6.67 -46.48
C PRO A 51 -3.99 -8.12 -46.88
N SER A 52 -2.88 -8.40 -47.56
CA SER A 52 -2.37 -9.75 -47.76
C SER A 52 -2.39 -10.51 -46.43
N PRO A 53 -2.74 -11.80 -46.40
CA PRO A 53 -2.71 -12.60 -45.18
C PRO A 53 -1.37 -12.38 -44.49
N VAL A 54 -1.41 -11.84 -43.27
CA VAL A 54 -0.21 -11.69 -42.47
C VAL A 54 0.14 -13.12 -42.06
N GLU A 55 1.05 -13.73 -42.80
CA GLU A 55 1.65 -15.01 -42.47
C GLU A 55 2.12 -14.94 -41.00
N PRO A 56 1.70 -15.87 -40.12
CA PRO A 56 2.07 -15.83 -38.73
C PRO A 56 3.59 -15.91 -38.64
N SER A 57 4.23 -14.88 -38.11
CA SER A 57 5.67 -14.88 -37.89
C SER A 57 6.00 -15.98 -36.87
N ASP A 58 6.51 -17.10 -37.39
CA ASP A 58 6.99 -18.24 -36.63
C ASP A 58 8.07 -17.79 -35.64
N GLY A 59 7.74 -17.76 -34.36
CA GLY A 59 8.73 -17.48 -33.31
C GLY A 59 8.22 -16.84 -32.02
N ALA A 60 6.94 -16.49 -31.90
CA ALA A 60 6.40 -16.05 -30.62
C ALA A 60 6.22 -17.24 -29.67
N SER A 61 7.28 -17.58 -28.92
CA SER A 61 7.17 -18.51 -27.79
C SER A 61 6.10 -17.98 -26.82
N VAL A 62 5.11 -18.80 -26.49
CA VAL A 62 4.08 -18.49 -25.50
C VAL A 62 4.76 -18.02 -24.21
N VAL A 63 4.42 -16.80 -23.77
CA VAL A 63 4.98 -16.20 -22.55
C VAL A 63 4.36 -16.87 -21.33
N ASP A 64 5.16 -17.16 -20.30
CA ASP A 64 4.61 -17.58 -19.00
C ASP A 64 3.83 -16.43 -18.38
N VAL A 65 2.52 -16.63 -18.26
CA VAL A 65 1.58 -15.63 -17.73
C VAL A 65 1.42 -15.70 -16.22
N ASN A 66 2.07 -16.67 -15.55
CA ASN A 66 1.99 -16.79 -14.10
C ASN A 66 2.89 -15.76 -13.42
N PRO A 67 2.47 -15.20 -12.28
CA PRO A 67 3.31 -14.31 -11.51
C PRO A 67 4.49 -15.10 -10.90
N PRO A 68 5.61 -14.42 -10.58
CA PRO A 68 6.74 -15.05 -9.90
C PRO A 68 6.32 -15.80 -8.63
N ARG A 69 6.97 -16.93 -8.34
CA ARG A 69 6.66 -17.76 -7.18
C ARG A 69 6.66 -16.93 -5.88
N GLY A 70 5.58 -17.07 -5.10
CA GLY A 70 5.40 -16.35 -3.83
C GLY A 70 4.81 -14.95 -3.98
N THR A 71 4.48 -14.51 -5.20
CA THR A 71 3.77 -13.26 -5.47
C THR A 71 2.32 -13.53 -5.91
N ARG A 72 1.48 -12.50 -5.94
CA ARG A 72 0.05 -12.62 -6.26
C ARG A 72 -0.42 -11.44 -7.11
N ASP A 73 -1.23 -11.73 -8.12
CA ASP A 73 -2.03 -10.74 -8.82
C ASP A 73 -3.32 -10.46 -8.06
N PHE A 74 -3.85 -9.23 -8.20
CA PHE A 74 -5.09 -8.82 -7.55
C PHE A 74 -6.09 -8.36 -8.61
N PRO A 75 -7.01 -9.22 -9.08
CA PRO A 75 -8.03 -8.83 -10.03
C PRO A 75 -8.97 -7.76 -9.44
N PRO A 76 -9.79 -7.07 -10.26
CA PRO A 76 -10.61 -5.95 -9.79
C PRO A 76 -11.51 -6.26 -8.60
N GLU A 77 -11.98 -7.50 -8.45
CA GLU A 77 -12.80 -7.92 -7.31
C GLU A 77 -12.00 -7.97 -6.00
N GLU A 78 -10.86 -8.65 -6.01
CA GLU A 78 -9.96 -8.73 -4.84
C GLU A 78 -9.36 -7.37 -4.49
N MET A 79 -9.05 -6.56 -5.51
CA MET A 79 -8.53 -5.21 -5.29
C MET A 79 -9.55 -4.30 -4.58
N ARG A 80 -10.85 -4.45 -4.85
CA ARG A 80 -11.90 -3.72 -4.13
C ARG A 80 -11.90 -4.06 -2.64
N LEU A 81 -11.80 -5.35 -2.31
CA LEU A 81 -11.73 -5.79 -0.92
C LEU A 81 -10.46 -5.29 -0.22
N ARG A 82 -9.31 -5.37 -0.91
CA ARG A 82 -8.03 -4.86 -0.40
C ARG A 82 -8.07 -3.36 -0.13
N ASN A 83 -8.61 -2.58 -1.06
CA ASN A 83 -8.75 -1.14 -0.90
C ASN A 83 -9.66 -0.79 0.27
N TRP A 84 -10.82 -1.46 0.40
CA TRP A 84 -11.70 -1.29 1.55
C TRP A 84 -10.95 -1.50 2.89
N LEU A 85 -10.14 -2.56 2.99
CA LEU A 85 -9.33 -2.83 4.18
C LEU A 85 -8.31 -1.72 4.46
N PHE A 86 -7.57 -1.29 3.43
CA PHE A 86 -6.58 -0.23 3.57
C PHE A 86 -7.20 1.12 3.90
N ASP A 87 -8.42 1.39 3.42
CA ASP A 87 -9.14 2.60 3.78
C ASP A 87 -9.51 2.60 5.28
N GLN A 88 -9.81 1.43 5.86
CA GLN A 88 -10.00 1.33 7.32
C GLN A 88 -8.72 1.63 8.09
N PHE A 89 -7.56 1.13 7.62
CA PHE A 89 -6.28 1.43 8.25
C PHE A 89 -5.97 2.93 8.19
N ARG A 90 -6.17 3.57 7.03
CA ARG A 90 -5.97 5.02 6.88
C ARG A 90 -6.88 5.84 7.78
N GLU A 91 -8.15 5.47 7.87
CA GLU A 91 -9.12 6.19 8.71
C GLU A 91 -8.71 6.14 10.18
N VAL A 92 -8.38 4.95 10.70
CA VAL A 92 -7.92 4.79 12.09
C VAL A 92 -6.63 5.58 12.33
N SER A 93 -5.65 5.50 11.42
CA SER A 93 -4.40 6.25 11.53
C SER A 93 -4.63 7.76 11.59
N ARG A 94 -5.55 8.30 10.76
CA ARG A 94 -5.89 9.73 10.76
C ARG A 94 -6.57 10.17 12.06
N VAL A 95 -7.52 9.39 12.57
CA VAL A 95 -8.20 9.68 13.85
C VAL A 95 -7.21 9.69 15.01
N MET A 96 -6.17 8.86 14.93
CA MET A 96 -5.08 8.78 15.91
C MET A 96 -3.93 9.76 15.63
N ALA A 97 -4.11 10.71 14.68
CA ALA A 97 -3.13 11.73 14.30
C ALA A 97 -1.75 11.20 13.86
N PHE A 98 -1.71 10.00 13.27
CA PHE A 98 -0.51 9.52 12.58
C PHE A 98 -0.39 10.17 11.20
N GLU A 99 0.85 10.45 10.80
CA GLU A 99 1.18 10.93 9.46
C GLU A 99 1.69 9.78 8.59
N GLU A 100 1.24 9.76 7.33
CA GLU A 100 1.62 8.73 6.36
C GLU A 100 3.03 9.00 5.83
N VAL A 101 3.88 7.97 5.84
CA VAL A 101 5.22 7.98 5.28
C VAL A 101 5.46 6.70 4.49
N ASP A 102 6.25 6.78 3.43
CA ASP A 102 6.65 5.60 2.65
C ASP A 102 8.15 5.64 2.34
N PHE A 103 8.69 4.49 1.97
CA PHE A 103 10.10 4.25 1.74
C PHE A 103 10.32 3.40 0.49
N PRO A 104 11.48 3.51 -0.17
CA PRO A 104 11.83 2.61 -1.27
C PRO A 104 11.71 1.13 -0.87
N VAL A 105 11.11 0.32 -1.74
CA VAL A 105 11.02 -1.14 -1.52
C VAL A 105 12.39 -1.81 -1.58
N LEU A 106 13.33 -1.21 -2.32
CA LEU A 106 14.71 -1.66 -2.43
C LEU A 106 15.62 -0.80 -1.55
N GLU A 107 16.34 -1.43 -0.63
CA GLU A 107 17.19 -0.77 0.37
C GLU A 107 18.58 -1.42 0.42
N SER A 108 19.53 -0.78 1.10
CA SER A 108 20.87 -1.33 1.30
C SER A 108 20.83 -2.57 2.21
N GLU A 109 21.49 -3.65 1.80
CA GLU A 109 21.57 -4.90 2.58
C GLU A 109 22.14 -4.66 3.99
N ALA A 110 23.14 -3.78 4.10
CA ALA A 110 23.81 -3.46 5.37
C ALA A 110 22.85 -2.90 6.44
N LEU A 111 21.73 -2.30 6.03
CA LEU A 111 20.72 -1.76 6.95
C LEU A 111 20.06 -2.88 7.78
N PHE A 112 19.87 -4.07 7.20
CA PHE A 112 19.15 -5.18 7.83
C PHE A 112 20.09 -6.13 8.58
N ILE A 113 21.31 -6.35 8.07
CA ILE A 113 22.35 -7.12 8.78
C ILE A 113 22.63 -6.48 10.15
N ARG A 114 22.72 -5.14 10.21
CA ARG A 114 22.95 -4.43 11.47
C ARG A 114 21.82 -4.62 12.48
N LYS A 115 20.58 -4.85 12.03
CA LYS A 115 19.43 -5.04 12.92
C LYS A 115 19.34 -6.47 13.46
N ALA A 116 19.55 -7.48 12.62
CA ALA A 116 19.19 -8.87 12.93
C ALA A 116 20.39 -9.84 12.98
N GLY A 117 21.61 -9.35 12.73
CA GLY A 117 22.81 -10.18 12.64
C GLY A 117 22.98 -10.84 11.26
N GLU A 118 24.06 -11.58 11.08
CA GLU A 118 24.41 -12.20 9.79
C GLU A 118 23.52 -13.41 9.45
N GLU A 119 22.93 -14.08 10.44
CA GLU A 119 22.14 -15.30 10.25
C GLU A 119 20.84 -15.08 9.45
N ILE A 120 20.28 -13.87 9.45
CA ILE A 120 19.06 -13.56 8.70
C ILE A 120 19.28 -13.47 7.19
N THR A 121 20.53 -13.33 6.74
CA THR A 121 20.87 -13.07 5.34
C THR A 121 20.32 -14.12 4.38
N GLN A 122 20.20 -15.37 4.83
CA GLN A 122 19.66 -16.48 4.03
C GLN A 122 18.16 -16.34 3.74
N GLN A 123 17.43 -15.57 4.54
CA GLN A 123 16.01 -15.34 4.39
C GLN A 123 15.71 -14.03 3.64
N LEU A 124 16.72 -13.16 3.49
CA LEU A 124 16.58 -11.90 2.79
C LEU A 124 16.54 -12.13 1.28
N TYR A 125 15.63 -11.44 0.59
CA TYR A 125 15.66 -11.37 -0.86
C TYR A 125 16.69 -10.31 -1.29
N ASN A 126 17.97 -10.68 -1.24
CA ASN A 126 19.11 -9.83 -1.57
C ASN A 126 19.70 -10.17 -2.95
N PHE A 127 20.26 -9.18 -3.61
CA PHE A 127 20.98 -9.36 -4.87
C PHE A 127 21.97 -8.21 -5.08
N GLU A 128 22.87 -8.39 -6.04
CA GLU A 128 23.78 -7.34 -6.49
C GLU A 128 23.15 -6.62 -7.69
N ASP A 129 23.04 -5.30 -7.60
CA ASP A 129 22.55 -4.51 -8.72
C ASP A 129 23.60 -4.39 -9.83
N LYS A 130 23.21 -3.83 -10.97
CA LYS A 130 24.14 -3.62 -12.11
C LYS A 130 25.33 -2.70 -11.78
N GLY A 131 25.27 -1.95 -10.66
CA GLY A 131 26.31 -1.04 -10.20
C GLY A 131 27.22 -1.65 -9.12
N GLY A 132 27.12 -2.96 -8.88
CA GLY A 132 27.94 -3.66 -7.87
C GLY A 132 27.51 -3.40 -6.42
N ARG A 133 26.30 -2.85 -6.20
CA ARG A 133 25.80 -2.56 -4.85
C ARG A 133 24.94 -3.72 -4.37
N ARG A 134 25.17 -4.10 -3.12
CA ARG A 134 24.38 -5.10 -2.41
C ARG A 134 23.07 -4.48 -1.90
N VAL A 135 21.96 -4.95 -2.46
CA VAL A 135 20.62 -4.44 -2.18
C VAL A 135 19.67 -5.56 -1.77
N VAL A 136 18.58 -5.20 -1.10
CA VAL A 136 17.59 -6.14 -0.60
C VAL A 136 16.19 -5.59 -0.78
N LEU A 137 15.23 -6.44 -1.15
CA LEU A 137 13.82 -6.10 -1.03
C LEU A 137 13.44 -6.06 0.44
N ARG A 138 12.92 -4.93 0.89
CA ARG A 138 12.62 -4.63 2.29
C ARG A 138 11.75 -5.74 2.93
N PRO A 139 12.27 -6.49 3.93
CA PRO A 139 11.48 -7.50 4.64
C PRO A 139 10.47 -6.88 5.63
N GLU A 140 10.73 -5.67 6.11
CA GLU A 140 9.91 -4.95 7.09
C GLU A 140 10.20 -3.44 7.08
N ILE A 141 9.29 -2.63 7.62
CA ILE A 141 9.34 -1.16 7.49
C ILE A 141 10.24 -0.48 8.54
N THR A 142 10.41 -1.07 9.72
CA THR A 142 11.03 -0.40 10.88
C THR A 142 12.46 0.12 10.62
N PRO A 143 13.38 -0.61 9.95
CA PRO A 143 14.71 -0.08 9.62
C PRO A 143 14.67 1.13 8.68
N SER A 144 13.76 1.14 7.70
CA SER A 144 13.59 2.27 6.79
C SER A 144 13.06 3.51 7.53
N LEU A 145 12.15 3.34 8.49
CA LEU A 145 11.67 4.42 9.35
C LEU A 145 12.81 5.00 10.21
N ALA A 146 13.58 4.14 10.88
CA ALA A 146 14.72 4.58 11.69
C ALA A 146 15.75 5.35 10.83
N ARG A 147 16.02 4.89 9.61
CA ARG A 147 16.88 5.58 8.65
C ARG A 147 16.37 6.98 8.30
N LEU A 148 15.06 7.14 8.09
CA LEU A 148 14.45 8.44 7.83
C LEU A 148 14.59 9.38 9.04
N VAL A 149 14.26 8.89 10.23
CA VAL A 149 14.36 9.68 11.48
C VAL A 149 15.80 10.13 11.73
N ILE A 150 16.79 9.25 11.54
CA ILE A 150 18.21 9.61 11.68
C ILE A 150 18.58 10.67 10.64
N LYS A 151 18.19 10.47 9.37
CA LYS A 151 18.47 11.42 8.28
C LYS A 151 17.88 12.81 8.54
N GLN A 152 16.65 12.88 9.07
CA GLN A 152 15.99 14.13 9.41
C GLN A 152 16.52 14.74 10.71
N GLY A 153 16.83 13.91 11.71
CA GLY A 153 17.43 14.33 12.98
C GLY A 153 18.81 14.98 12.80
N THR A 154 19.61 14.50 11.84
CA THR A 154 20.86 15.17 11.45
C THR A 154 20.61 16.53 10.77
N MET A 155 19.43 16.76 10.19
CA MET A 155 19.02 18.05 9.60
C MET A 155 18.37 18.99 10.64
N LEU A 156 17.93 18.46 11.79
CA LEU A 156 17.32 19.20 12.91
C LEU A 156 18.33 19.52 14.03
N VAL A 157 19.63 19.57 13.71
CA VAL A 157 20.62 20.24 14.55
C VAL A 157 20.82 21.63 13.95
N ILE A 158 19.93 22.55 14.36
CA ILE A 158 20.06 23.99 14.17
C ILE A 158 20.42 24.59 15.53
#